data_AF-A0A934B759-F1
#
_entry.id   AF-A0A934B759-F1
#
_cell.length_a   1.000
_cell.length_b   1.000
_cell.length_c   1.000
_cell.angle_alpha   90.00
_cell.angle_beta   90.00
_cell.angle_gamma   90.00
#
_symmetry.space_group_name_H-M   'P 1'
#
loop_
_entity.id
_entity.type
_entity.pdbx_description
1 polymer ?
#
loop_
_entity_poly.entity_id
_entity_poly.type
_entity_poly.pdbx_seq_one_letter_code
_entity_poly.pdbx_strand_id
1 'polypeptide(L)'
;MALIVQKYGGTSVANTERIKAVAERVVATARQGNKVIVVVSAMSGETDKLIGFAHEITERPDEREMDLLLSSGERITSALTAIAIQKL
;
A
#
# COMPACT_ATOMS: atom_id res chain seq x y z
N MET A 1 1.52 5.99 25.76
CA MET A 1 1.11 6.56 24.46
C MET A 1 2.36 6.82 23.62
N ALA A 2 2.62 6.00 22.60
CA ALA A 2 3.73 6.17 21.66
C ALA A 2 3.23 6.57 20.26
N LEU A 3 4.11 7.12 19.43
CA LEU A 3 3.90 7.28 17.99
C LEU A 3 4.61 6.14 17.26
N ILE A 4 3.84 5.31 16.55
CA ILE A 4 4.32 4.11 15.87
C ILE A 4 4.10 4.25 14.37
N VAL A 5 5.15 4.01 13.58
CA VAL A 5 5.05 3.89 12.13
C VAL A 5 5.09 2.42 11.76
N GLN A 6 4.07 1.91 11.08
CA GLN A 6 4.00 0.54 10.60
C GLN A 6 4.07 0.52 9.07
N LYS A 7 5.12 -0.10 8.51
CA LYS A 7 5.26 -0.29 7.07
C LYS A 7 4.95 -1.72 6.66
N TYR A 8 4.11 -1.88 5.64
CA TYR A 8 3.74 -3.17 5.07
C TYR A 8 4.19 -3.24 3.61
N GLY A 9 5.01 -4.24 3.27
CA GLY A 9 5.45 -4.48 1.88
C GLY A 9 4.40 -5.23 1.06
N GLY A 10 4.61 -5.32 -0.26
CA GLY A 10 3.60 -5.87 -1.19
C GLY A 10 3.11 -7.28 -0.86
N THR A 11 3.96 -8.15 -0.31
CA THR A 11 3.56 -9.50 0.14
C THR A 11 2.60 -9.45 1.35
N SER A 12 2.69 -8.43 2.19
CA SER A 12 1.79 -8.24 3.34
C SER A 12 0.44 -7.67 2.95
N VAL A 13 0.30 -7.15 1.73
CA VAL A 13 -0.92 -6.55 1.16
C VAL A 13 -1.28 -7.18 -0.19
N ALA A 14 -0.85 -8.42 -0.43
CA ALA A 14 -0.94 -9.08 -1.74
C ALA A 14 -2.38 -9.30 -2.24
N ASN A 15 -3.36 -9.33 -1.34
CA ASN A 15 -4.77 -9.50 -1.64
C ASN A 15 -5.65 -8.90 -0.53
N THR A 16 -6.97 -8.87 -0.75
CA THR A 16 -7.90 -8.22 0.18
C THR A 16 -7.95 -8.90 1.55
N GLU A 17 -7.73 -10.21 1.62
CA GLU A 17 -7.65 -11.00 2.85
C GLU A 17 -6.47 -10.52 3.70
N ARG A 18 -5.30 -10.35 3.08
CA ARG A 18 -4.12 -9.82 3.77
C ARG A 18 -4.28 -8.36 4.17
N ILE A 19 -4.90 -7.53 3.34
CA ILE A 19 -5.22 -6.14 3.70
C ILE A 19 -6.12 -6.08 4.94
N LYS A 20 -7.14 -6.94 5.04
CA LYS A 20 -7.99 -7.05 6.24
C LYS A 20 -7.16 -7.43 7.47
N ALA A 21 -6.25 -8.41 7.34
CA ALA A 21 -5.36 -8.80 8.44
C ALA A 21 -4.41 -7.68 8.88
N VAL A 22 -3.92 -6.86 7.94
CA VAL A 22 -3.14 -5.65 8.24
C VAL A 22 -3.99 -4.63 9.00
N ALA A 23 -5.21 -4.36 8.56
CA ALA A 23 -6.12 -3.43 9.22
C ALA A 23 -6.40 -3.83 10.68
N GLU A 24 -6.69 -5.10 10.95
CA GLU A 24 -6.86 -5.63 12.31
C GLU A 24 -5.63 -5.39 13.19
N ARG A 25 -4.43 -5.63 12.66
CA ARG A 25 -3.17 -5.41 13.40
C ARG A 25 -2.95 -3.92 13.71
N VAL A 26 -3.23 -3.03 12.77
CA VAL A 26 -3.12 -1.57 12.94
C VAL A 26 -4.10 -1.11 14.01
N VAL A 27 -5.37 -1.51 13.91
CA VAL A 27 -6.43 -1.13 14.85
C VAL A 27 -6.14 -1.69 16.25
N ALA A 28 -5.68 -2.93 16.36
CA ALA A 28 -5.25 -3.51 17.63
C ALA A 28 -4.12 -2.69 18.28
N THR A 29 -3.14 -2.24 17.48
CA THR A 29 -2.05 -1.37 17.97
C THR A 29 -2.57 -0.02 18.46
N ALA A 30 -3.51 0.58 17.73
CA ALA A 30 -4.16 1.84 18.12
C ALA A 30 -4.98 1.69 19.40
N ARG A 31 -5.74 0.59 19.55
CA ARG A 31 -6.55 0.25 20.74
C ARG A 31 -5.70 0.07 22.02
N GLN A 32 -4.40 -0.19 21.90
CA GLN A 32 -3.45 -0.18 23.03
C GLN A 32 -3.06 1.25 23.50
N GLY A 33 -3.65 2.31 22.92
CA GLY A 33 -3.38 3.70 23.29
C GLY A 33 -2.20 4.33 22.53
N ASN A 34 -1.84 3.80 21.37
CA ASN A 34 -0.78 4.33 20.50
C ASN A 34 -1.37 5.18 19.37
N LYS A 35 -0.62 6.16 18.89
CA LYS A 35 -0.87 6.83 17.61
C LYS A 35 -0.15 6.05 16.52
N VAL A 36 -0.86 5.67 15.46
CA VAL A 36 -0.30 4.80 14.40
C VAL A 36 -0.33 5.52 13.05
N ILE A 37 0.81 5.57 12.38
CA ILE A 37 0.93 5.95 10.96
C ILE A 37 1.20 4.68 10.17
N VAL A 38 0.45 4.46 9.09
CA VAL A 38 0.58 3.27 8.25
C VAL A 38 1.14 3.65 6.90
N VAL A 39 2.17 2.93 6.46
CA VAL A 39 2.73 3.03 5.10
C VAL A 39 2.55 1.69 4.42
N VAL A 40 1.95 1.68 3.23
CA VAL A 40 1.75 0.47 2.42
C VAL A 40 2.41 0.64 1.06
N SER A 41 3.06 -0.41 0.58
CA SER A 41 3.47 -0.51 -0.83
C SER A 41 2.27 -0.89 -1.70
N ALA A 42 2.45 -0.87 -3.02
CA ALA A 42 1.51 -1.52 -3.93
C ALA A 42 1.36 -3.02 -3.62
N MET A 43 0.23 -3.59 -4.02
CA MET A 43 -0.01 -5.04 -3.93
C MET A 43 1.07 -5.83 -4.69
N SER A 44 1.39 -7.03 -4.21
CA SER A 44 2.42 -7.90 -4.79
C SER A 44 2.26 -8.04 -6.31
N GLY A 45 3.32 -7.75 -7.06
CA GLY A 45 3.36 -7.85 -8.53
C GLY A 45 2.75 -6.67 -9.29
N GLU A 46 2.02 -5.75 -8.64
CA GLU A 46 1.41 -4.61 -9.34
C GLU A 46 2.45 -3.59 -9.80
N THR A 47 3.51 -3.32 -9.02
CA THR A 47 4.61 -2.44 -9.46
C THR A 47 5.27 -2.96 -10.73
N ASP A 48 5.62 -4.25 -10.78
CA ASP A 48 6.29 -4.86 -11.93
C ASP A 48 5.39 -4.85 -13.17
N LYS A 49 4.09 -5.10 -12.98
CA LYS A 49 3.08 -5.02 -14.04
C LYS A 49 2.95 -3.61 -14.62
N LEU A 50 2.92 -2.58 -13.77
CA LEU A 50 2.85 -1.18 -14.20
C LEU A 50 4.13 -0.77 -14.96
N ILE A 51 5.30 -1.20 -14.49
CA ILE A 51 6.59 -1.02 -15.18
C ILE A 51 6.54 -1.69 -16.56
N GLY A 52 5.98 -2.91 -16.63
CA GLY A 52 5.77 -3.63 -17.88
C GLY A 52 4.98 -2.82 -18.91
N PHE A 53 3.83 -2.27 -18.52
CA PHE A 53 3.02 -1.43 -19.41
C PHE A 53 3.76 -0.18 -19.91
N ALA A 54 4.55 0.48 -19.05
CA ALA A 54 5.36 1.62 -19.48
C ALA A 54 6.39 1.21 -20.54
N HIS A 55 7.03 0.06 -20.37
CA HIS A 55 8.04 -0.44 -21.30
C HIS A 55 7.50 -1.03 -22.59
N GLU A 56 6.24 -1.47 -22.62
CA GLU A 56 5.55 -1.80 -23.88
C GLU A 56 5.32 -0.56 -24.76
N ILE A 57 5.27 0.64 -24.17
CA ILE A 57 5.11 1.91 -24.89
C ILE A 57 6.47 2.51 -25.29
N THR A 58 7.45 2.51 -24.38
CA THR A 58 8.78 3.08 -24.63
C THR A 58 9.86 2.43 -23.75
N GLU A 59 11.04 2.21 -24.31
CA GLU A 59 12.21 1.72 -23.54
C GLU A 59 12.67 2.72 -22.47
N ARG A 60 12.35 4.01 -22.65
CA ARG A 60 12.78 5.11 -21.77
C ARG A 60 11.58 5.99 -21.40
N PRO A 61 10.70 5.52 -20.50
CA PRO A 61 9.62 6.35 -19.99
C PRO A 61 10.19 7.55 -19.24
N ASP A 62 9.50 8.69 -19.33
CA ASP A 62 9.84 9.88 -18.55
C ASP A 62 9.67 9.58 -17.05
N GLU A 63 10.65 9.98 -16.23
CA GLU A 63 10.68 9.65 -14.80
C GLU A 63 9.49 10.24 -14.04
N ARG A 64 9.00 11.44 -14.43
CA ARG A 64 7.86 12.08 -13.78
C ARG A 64 6.58 11.29 -14.02
N GLU A 65 6.40 10.78 -15.24
CA GLU A 65 5.23 9.95 -15.56
C GLU A 65 5.35 8.54 -14.97
N MET A 66 6.56 8.00 -14.85
CA MET A 66 6.80 6.74 -14.17
C MET A 66 6.44 6.83 -12.68
N ASP A 67 6.82 7.91 -12.00
CA ASP A 67 6.46 8.16 -10.60
C ASP A 67 4.94 8.27 -10.42
N LEU A 68 4.27 9.03 -11.31
CA LEU A 68 2.81 9.11 -11.31
C LEU A 68 2.18 7.72 -11.47
N LEU A 69 2.67 6.92 -12.41
CA LEU A 69 2.18 5.58 -12.68
C LEU A 69 2.35 4.66 -11.47
N LEU A 70 3.55 4.59 -10.87
CA LEU A 70 3.82 3.73 -9.71
C LEU A 70 3.02 4.14 -8.48
N SER A 71 2.89 5.45 -8.25
CA SER A 71 2.10 5.98 -7.13
C SER A 71 0.63 5.54 -7.19
N SER A 72 0.10 5.22 -8.38
CA SER A 72 -1.28 4.74 -8.53
C SER A 72 -1.51 3.40 -7.81
N GLY A 73 -0.58 2.44 -7.93
CA GLY A 73 -0.67 1.14 -7.26
C GLY A 73 -0.60 1.26 -5.73
N GLU A 74 0.22 2.18 -5.24
CA GLU A 74 0.34 2.49 -3.80
C GLU A 74 -0.92 3.18 -3.29
N ARG A 75 -1.49 4.12 -4.05
CA ARG A 75 -2.75 4.80 -3.72
C ARG A 75 -3.93 3.84 -3.65
N ILE A 76 -4.04 2.89 -4.58
CA ILE A 76 -5.06 1.83 -4.54
C ILE A 76 -4.95 1.05 -3.23
N THR A 77 -3.75 0.60 -2.87
CA THR A 77 -3.53 -0.20 -1.67
C THR A 77 -3.80 0.61 -0.39
N SER A 78 -3.41 1.89 -0.39
CA SER A 78 -3.71 2.82 0.71
C SER A 78 -5.21 3.02 0.90
N ALA A 79 -5.97 3.22 -0.20
CA ALA A 79 -7.42 3.39 -0.15
C ALA A 79 -8.12 2.12 0.38
N LEU A 80 -7.73 0.94 -0.12
CA LEU A 80 -8.27 -0.34 0.34
C LEU A 80 -7.97 -0.59 1.83
N THR A 81 -6.75 -0.27 2.28
CA THR A 81 -6.37 -0.34 3.69
C THR A 81 -7.23 0.58 4.55
N ALA A 82 -7.46 1.82 4.10
CA ALA A 82 -8.31 2.77 4.81
C ALA A 82 -9.76 2.29 4.93
N ILE A 83 -10.34 1.78 3.84
CA ILE A 83 -11.69 1.18 3.84
C ILE A 83 -11.76 0.00 4.82
N ALA A 84 -10.74 -0.86 4.82
CA ALA A 84 -10.68 -2.00 5.73
C ALA A 84 -10.59 -1.56 7.21
N ILE A 85 -9.83 -0.50 7.52
CA ILE A 85 -9.75 0.08 8.87
C ILE A 85 -11.09 0.70 9.28
N GLN A 86 -11.77 1.46 8.41
CA GLN A 86 -13.05 2.11 8.71
C GLN A 86 -14.18 1.11 9.03
N LYS A 87 -14.04 -0.14 8.58
CA LYS A 87 -14.99 -1.21 8.87
C LYS A 87 -14.86 -1.75 10.33
N LEU A 88 -13.75 -1.49 11.03
CA LEU A 88 -13.38 -2.08 12.33
C LEU A 88 -13.59 -1.14 13.51
#